data_AF-A0A8B9GVF4-F1
#
_entry.id   AF-A0A8B9GVF4-F1
#
_cell.length_a   1.000
_cell.length_b   1.000
_cell.length_c   1.000
_cell.angle_alpha   90.00
_cell.angle_beta   90.00
_cell.angle_gamma   90.00
#
_symmetry.space_group_name_H-M   'P 1'
#
loop_
_entity.id
_entity.type
_entity.pdbx_description
1 polymer ?
#
loop_
_entity_poly.entity_id
_entity_poly.type
_entity_poly.pdbx_seq_one_letter_code
_entity_poly.pdbx_strand_id
1 'polypeptide(L)'
;VTRRPLVLQLINCPTEYAEFLHCKGKKFTDFDEVRQEIEAETDRITGQNKGISPVPINLRVYSPHVLNLTLVDLPGMTKVPVGDQPSDIEFQIKDMLMQFVTKENCLLLAVSPANSDLANSDALKIAKEVDPQGLRTIGVITKLDLMDEGTDARDILENKLLPLRRGYIGVVNRSQKDIDGKKDITAAMAAERKFFLTHPSYRHLAERMGTPYLQKILNQVGCFNPNS
;
A
#
# COMPACT_ATOMS: atom_id res chain seq x y z
N VAL A 1 -11.84 6.82 -0.04
CA VAL A 1 -10.58 7.47 0.41
C VAL A 1 -10.39 7.15 1.88
N THR A 2 -9.22 6.68 2.28
CA THR A 2 -8.90 6.29 3.65
C THR A 2 -8.83 7.54 4.56
N ARG A 3 -9.73 7.63 5.55
CA ARG A 3 -9.82 8.75 6.53
C ARG A 3 -9.39 8.35 7.94
N ARG A 4 -9.23 7.06 8.18
CA ARG A 4 -8.79 6.46 9.44
C ARG A 4 -7.74 5.39 9.12
N PRO A 5 -6.74 5.17 9.98
CA PRO A 5 -5.84 4.04 9.82
C PRO A 5 -6.63 2.73 9.77
N LEU A 6 -6.37 1.90 8.76
CA LEU A 6 -6.90 0.54 8.68
C LEU A 6 -5.78 -0.43 8.97
N VAL A 7 -5.81 -1.03 10.16
CA VAL A 7 -4.91 -2.11 10.55
C VAL A 7 -5.51 -3.41 10.03
N LEU A 8 -5.05 -3.84 8.86
CA LEU A 8 -5.46 -5.06 8.18
C LEU A 8 -4.51 -6.20 8.53
N GLN A 9 -5.01 -7.16 9.30
CA GLN A 9 -4.30 -8.39 9.65
C GLN A 9 -4.78 -9.52 8.74
N LEU A 10 -3.93 -9.94 7.80
CA LEU A 10 -4.14 -11.12 7.00
C LEU A 10 -3.65 -12.33 7.77
N ILE A 11 -4.49 -13.36 7.89
CA ILE A 11 -4.21 -14.58 8.62
C ILE A 11 -4.49 -15.77 7.70
N ASN A 12 -3.46 -16.59 7.45
CA ASN A 12 -3.63 -17.81 6.68
C ASN A 12 -4.48 -18.81 7.48
N CYS A 13 -5.64 -19.17 6.95
CA CYS A 13 -6.60 -20.06 7.60
C CYS A 13 -7.36 -20.84 6.53
N PRO A 14 -7.71 -22.12 6.74
CA PRO A 14 -8.52 -22.89 5.78
C PRO A 14 -9.90 -22.28 5.48
N THR A 15 -10.44 -21.51 6.42
CA THR A 15 -11.76 -20.88 6.30
C THR A 15 -11.61 -19.40 5.97
N GLU A 16 -12.38 -18.93 4.97
CA GLU A 16 -12.39 -17.54 4.56
C GLU A 16 -13.48 -16.73 5.29
N TYR A 17 -13.08 -15.72 6.05
CA TYR A 17 -13.98 -14.78 6.72
C TYR A 17 -13.20 -13.56 7.25
N ALA A 18 -13.91 -12.50 7.61
CA ALA A 18 -13.36 -11.30 8.23
C ALA A 18 -13.99 -11.01 9.59
N GLU A 19 -13.23 -10.38 10.49
CA GLU A 19 -13.67 -9.97 11.82
C GLU A 19 -13.15 -8.56 12.13
N PHE A 20 -14.03 -7.70 12.63
CA PHE A 20 -13.66 -6.39 13.15
C PHE A 20 -13.52 -6.43 14.66
N LEU A 21 -12.52 -5.72 15.20
CA LEU A 21 -12.33 -5.63 16.64
C LEU A 21 -13.51 -4.97 17.36
N HIS A 22 -14.19 -4.02 16.71
CA HIS A 22 -15.35 -3.33 17.26
C HIS A 22 -16.66 -4.13 17.13
N CYS A 23 -16.71 -5.16 16.27
CA CYS A 23 -17.85 -6.06 16.09
C CYS A 23 -17.55 -7.46 16.65
N LYS A 24 -17.31 -7.56 17.96
CA LYS A 24 -16.92 -8.83 18.61
C LYS A 24 -17.92 -9.95 18.30
N GLY A 25 -17.42 -11.06 17.76
CA GLY A 25 -18.20 -12.27 17.49
C GLY A 25 -18.95 -12.30 16.14
N LYS A 26 -18.97 -11.19 15.38
CA LYS A 26 -19.55 -11.18 14.03
C LYS A 26 -18.49 -11.57 13.00
N LYS A 27 -18.78 -12.63 12.24
CA LYS A 27 -17.97 -13.07 11.10
C LYS A 27 -18.59 -12.58 9.81
N PHE A 28 -17.82 -11.84 9.04
CA PHE A 28 -18.21 -11.35 7.72
C PHE A 28 -17.69 -12.34 6.67
N THR A 29 -18.57 -12.83 5.81
CA THR A 29 -18.19 -13.74 4.71
C THR A 29 -18.32 -13.07 3.34
N ASP A 30 -19.06 -11.96 3.28
CA ASP A 30 -19.17 -11.10 2.11
C ASP A 30 -18.23 -9.88 2.27
N PHE A 31 -17.31 -9.70 1.31
CA PHE A 31 -16.38 -8.57 1.29
C PHE A 31 -17.07 -7.24 0.96
N ASP A 32 -18.24 -7.25 0.34
CA ASP A 32 -19.04 -6.04 0.16
C ASP A 32 -19.59 -5.54 1.50
N GLU A 33 -19.99 -6.45 2.41
CA GLU A 33 -20.36 -6.08 3.78
C GLU A 33 -19.16 -5.54 4.57
N VAL A 34 -17.97 -6.12 4.37
CA VAL A 34 -16.73 -5.61 4.99
C VAL A 34 -16.47 -4.16 4.56
N ARG A 35 -16.65 -3.85 3.27
CA ARG A 35 -16.47 -2.48 2.76
C ARG A 35 -17.49 -1.51 3.37
N GLN A 36 -18.76 -1.90 3.40
CA GLN A 36 -19.83 -1.09 3.99
C GLN A 36 -19.58 -0.84 5.48
N GLU A 37 -19.10 -1.83 6.22
CA GLU A 37 -18.76 -1.69 7.64
C GLU A 37 -17.59 -0.71 7.86
N ILE A 38 -16.55 -0.76 7.02
CA ILE A 38 -15.44 0.21 7.09
C ILE A 38 -15.94 1.64 6.87
N GLU A 39 -16.81 1.83 5.88
CA GLU A 39 -17.39 3.15 5.56
C GLU A 39 -18.26 3.65 6.71
N ALA A 40 -19.18 2.80 7.21
CA ALA A 40 -20.07 3.13 8.32
C ALA A 40 -19.29 3.46 9.60
N GLU A 41 -18.28 2.67 9.94
CA GLU A 41 -17.45 2.88 11.12
C GLU A 41 -16.57 4.12 10.99
N THR A 42 -16.15 4.45 9.77
CA THR A 42 -15.45 5.71 9.49
C THR A 42 -16.38 6.91 9.73
N ASP A 43 -17.56 6.91 9.12
CA ASP A 43 -18.54 7.99 9.24
C ASP A 43 -19.05 8.17 10.66
N ARG A 44 -19.16 7.09 11.45
CA ARG A 44 -19.55 7.14 12.86
C ARG A 44 -18.59 7.99 13.71
N ILE A 45 -17.29 7.98 13.38
CA ILE A 45 -16.25 8.68 14.15
C ILE A 45 -15.90 10.03 13.54
N THR A 46 -15.77 10.12 12.21
CA THR A 46 -15.33 11.36 11.54
C THR A 46 -16.49 12.25 11.10
N GLY A 47 -17.73 11.77 11.20
CA GLY A 47 -18.88 12.39 10.54
C GLY A 47 -18.78 12.30 9.01
N GLN A 48 -19.75 12.91 8.33
CA GLN A 48 -19.82 12.95 6.86
C GLN A 48 -18.92 14.05 6.24
N ASN A 49 -18.36 14.95 7.06
CA ASN A 49 -17.67 16.16 6.59
C ASN A 49 -16.17 15.97 6.29
N LYS A 50 -15.76 14.81 5.76
CA LYS A 50 -14.37 14.53 5.32
C LYS A 50 -13.27 14.70 6.38
N GLY A 51 -13.63 14.70 7.67
CA GLY A 51 -12.66 14.69 8.77
C GLY A 51 -11.82 13.41 8.78
N ILE A 52 -10.68 13.45 9.47
CA ILE A 52 -9.82 12.29 9.72
C ILE A 52 -9.83 11.96 11.21
N SER A 53 -9.48 10.72 11.55
CA SER A 53 -9.29 10.33 12.95
C SER A 53 -8.10 9.38 13.09
N PRO A 54 -7.24 9.57 14.11
CA PRO A 54 -6.11 8.68 14.36
C PRO A 54 -6.54 7.32 14.92
N VAL A 55 -7.81 7.16 15.31
CA VAL A 55 -8.31 5.91 15.92
C VAL A 55 -8.40 4.83 14.84
N PRO A 56 -7.59 3.75 14.92
CA PRO A 56 -7.54 2.74 13.87
C PRO A 56 -8.81 1.88 13.81
N ILE A 57 -9.17 1.45 12.61
CA ILE A 57 -10.08 0.33 12.37
C ILE A 57 -9.22 -0.93 12.31
N ASN A 58 -9.49 -1.89 13.19
CA ASN A 58 -8.76 -3.16 13.23
C ASN A 58 -9.60 -4.24 12.55
N LEU A 59 -9.10 -4.74 11.42
CA LEU A 59 -9.74 -5.74 10.59
C LEU A 59 -8.83 -6.96 10.47
N ARG A 60 -9.35 -8.13 10.82
CA ARG A 60 -8.70 -9.43 10.58
C ARG A 60 -9.38 -10.10 9.40
N VAL A 61 -8.61 -10.54 8.42
CA VAL A 61 -9.08 -11.33 7.28
C VAL A 61 -8.39 -12.68 7.34
N TYR A 62 -9.18 -13.73 7.50
CA TYR A 62 -8.77 -15.12 7.46
C TYR A 62 -9.03 -15.63 6.05
N SER A 63 -8.03 -16.21 5.39
CA SER A 63 -8.20 -16.79 4.05
C SER A 63 -7.08 -17.79 3.75
N PRO A 64 -7.32 -18.86 2.97
CA PRO A 64 -6.25 -19.78 2.56
C PRO A 64 -5.33 -19.16 1.50
N HIS A 65 -5.76 -18.04 0.89
CA HIS A 65 -5.05 -17.38 -0.21
C HIS A 65 -4.15 -16.23 0.25
N VAL A 66 -4.13 -15.94 1.56
CA VAL A 66 -3.31 -14.85 2.13
C VAL A 66 -2.19 -15.39 3.00
N LEU A 67 -1.19 -14.56 3.23
CA LEU A 67 -0.09 -14.86 4.14
C LEU A 67 -0.31 -14.14 5.46
N ASN A 68 0.35 -14.61 6.51
CA ASN A 68 0.32 -13.96 7.82
C ASN A 68 1.05 -12.62 7.73
N LEU A 69 0.31 -11.52 7.55
CA LEU A 69 0.86 -10.19 7.35
C LEU A 69 -0.04 -9.15 8.01
N THR A 70 0.56 -8.15 8.66
CA THR A 70 -0.18 -6.96 9.09
C THR A 70 0.19 -5.80 8.18
N LEU A 71 -0.81 -5.26 7.50
CA LEU A 71 -0.75 -4.05 6.69
C LEU A 71 -1.43 -2.93 7.46
N VAL A 72 -0.81 -1.76 7.52
CA VAL A 72 -1.46 -0.56 8.05
C VAL A 72 -1.66 0.39 6.89
N ASP A 73 -2.89 0.49 6.40
CA ASP A 73 -3.26 1.51 5.43
C ASP A 73 -3.53 2.82 6.17
N LEU A 74 -2.88 3.89 5.73
CA LEU A 74 -2.90 5.18 6.40
C LEU A 74 -3.46 6.24 5.44
N PRO A 75 -4.12 7.29 5.95
CA PRO A 75 -4.57 8.39 5.11
C PRO A 75 -3.42 8.96 4.27
N GLY A 76 -3.65 9.13 2.97
CA GLY A 76 -2.67 9.72 2.06
C GLY A 76 -2.42 11.18 2.42
N MET A 77 -1.17 11.64 2.27
CA MET A 77 -0.83 13.03 2.55
C MET A 77 -1.57 13.98 1.61
N THR A 78 -2.19 15.02 2.17
CA THR A 78 -2.88 16.08 1.43
C THR A 78 -2.28 17.43 1.80
N LYS A 79 -1.78 18.17 0.80
CA LYS A 79 -1.15 19.50 0.99
C LYS A 79 -2.15 20.65 1.05
N VAL A 80 -3.37 20.44 0.55
CA VAL A 80 -4.42 21.45 0.50
C VAL A 80 -5.67 20.87 1.18
N PRO A 81 -6.20 21.52 2.23
CA PRO A 81 -7.44 21.10 2.86
C PRO A 81 -8.61 21.23 1.87
N VAL A 82 -9.50 20.26 1.86
CA VAL A 82 -10.71 20.27 1.01
C VAL A 82 -11.98 20.15 1.85
N GLY A 83 -12.99 20.96 1.52
CA GLY A 83 -14.23 21.02 2.30
C GLY A 83 -13.99 21.59 3.70
N ASP A 84 -14.49 20.91 4.73
CA ASP A 84 -14.40 21.36 6.13
C ASP A 84 -13.13 20.84 6.84
N GLN A 85 -12.13 20.40 6.09
CA GLN A 85 -10.86 19.96 6.68
C GLN A 85 -10.14 21.15 7.33
N PRO A 86 -9.57 20.95 8.53
CA PRO A 86 -8.86 22.01 9.21
C PRO A 86 -7.58 22.39 8.45
N SER A 87 -7.10 23.63 8.64
CA SER A 87 -5.92 24.14 7.93
C SER A 87 -4.62 23.38 8.27
N ASP A 88 -4.59 22.68 9.40
CA ASP A 88 -3.48 21.85 9.87
C ASP A 88 -3.63 20.36 9.51
N ILE A 89 -4.54 20.01 8.59
CA ILE A 89 -4.81 18.61 8.20
C ILE A 89 -3.53 17.85 7.78
N GLU A 90 -2.61 18.52 7.08
CA GLU A 90 -1.34 17.94 6.68
C GLU A 90 -0.51 17.49 7.90
N PHE A 91 -0.43 18.34 8.93
CA PHE A 91 0.26 18.03 10.18
C PHE A 91 -0.42 16.89 10.93
N GLN A 92 -1.75 16.89 11.01
CA GLN A 92 -2.49 15.81 11.67
C GLN A 92 -2.30 14.45 11.00
N ILE A 93 -2.30 14.42 9.65
CA ILE A 93 -1.99 13.19 8.89
C ILE A 93 -0.54 12.78 9.17
N LYS A 94 0.42 13.71 9.10
CA LYS A 94 1.82 13.39 9.36
C LYS A 94 2.03 12.83 10.76
N ASP A 95 1.48 13.46 11.80
CA ASP A 95 1.59 12.99 13.18
C ASP A 95 0.97 11.59 13.36
N MET A 96 -0.16 11.34 12.70
CA MET A 96 -0.77 10.02 12.67
C MET A 96 0.14 8.98 12.01
N LEU A 97 0.73 9.30 10.85
CA LEU A 97 1.70 8.41 10.18
C LEU A 97 2.88 8.10 11.11
N MET A 98 3.44 9.12 11.75
CA MET A 98 4.62 9.00 12.62
C MET A 98 4.40 8.05 13.81
N GLN A 99 3.17 7.91 14.32
CA GLN A 99 2.85 6.93 15.37
C GLN A 99 3.03 5.47 14.93
N PHE A 100 2.96 5.20 13.63
CA PHE A 100 3.16 3.86 13.07
C PHE A 100 4.58 3.69 12.53
N VAL A 101 5.07 4.64 11.71
CA VAL A 101 6.29 4.46 10.93
C VAL A 101 7.59 4.59 11.76
N THR A 102 7.53 5.18 12.95
CA THR A 102 8.69 5.32 13.86
C THR A 102 9.07 4.01 14.56
N LYS A 103 8.18 3.02 14.58
CA LYS A 103 8.46 1.72 15.20
C LYS A 103 9.50 0.96 14.37
N GLU A 104 10.59 0.50 15.00
CA GLU A 104 11.70 -0.17 14.30
C GLU A 104 11.27 -1.46 13.57
N ASN A 105 10.31 -2.19 14.14
CA ASN A 105 9.77 -3.42 13.53
C ASN A 105 8.74 -3.16 12.42
N CYS A 106 8.44 -1.89 12.11
CA CYS A 106 7.53 -1.52 11.03
C CYS A 106 8.28 -1.49 9.70
N LEU A 107 7.94 -2.42 8.80
CA LEU A 107 8.37 -2.39 7.41
C LEU A 107 7.62 -1.27 6.67
N LEU A 108 8.36 -0.37 6.03
CA LEU A 108 7.80 0.76 5.29
C LEU A 108 7.64 0.38 3.82
N LEU A 109 6.42 0.47 3.31
CA LEU A 109 6.12 0.33 1.90
C LEU A 109 5.92 1.72 1.29
N ALA A 110 6.98 2.31 0.76
CA ALA A 110 6.94 3.65 0.19
C ALA A 110 6.40 3.59 -1.25
N VAL A 111 5.08 3.72 -1.41
CA VAL A 111 4.40 3.68 -2.70
C VAL A 111 4.49 5.04 -3.38
N SER A 112 4.95 5.07 -4.63
CA SER A 112 5.06 6.29 -5.44
C SER A 112 4.63 6.01 -6.88
N PRO A 113 3.89 6.92 -7.54
CA PRO A 113 3.55 6.74 -8.95
C PRO A 113 4.71 7.16 -9.85
N ALA A 114 4.96 6.39 -10.90
CA ALA A 114 6.07 6.58 -11.83
C ALA A 114 5.92 7.83 -12.71
N ASN A 115 4.69 8.27 -12.93
CA ASN A 115 4.37 9.48 -13.70
C ASN A 115 4.53 10.78 -12.89
N SER A 116 5.21 10.72 -11.74
CA SER A 116 5.53 11.88 -10.91
C SER A 116 7.00 11.84 -10.53
N ASP A 117 7.60 13.01 -10.29
CA ASP A 117 8.99 13.08 -9.84
C ASP A 117 9.14 12.44 -8.46
N LEU A 118 9.99 11.40 -8.40
CA LEU A 118 10.27 10.65 -7.19
C LEU A 118 10.91 11.51 -6.09
N ALA A 119 11.64 12.58 -6.46
CA ALA A 119 12.21 13.51 -5.49
C ALA A 119 11.14 14.25 -4.68
N ASN A 120 9.93 14.37 -5.22
CA ASN A 120 8.76 14.97 -4.57
C ASN A 120 7.85 13.93 -3.89
N SER A 121 8.30 12.67 -3.80
CA SER A 121 7.55 11.62 -3.12
C SER A 121 7.47 11.85 -1.62
N ASP A 122 6.28 12.22 -1.20
CA ASP A 122 5.82 12.34 0.17
C ASP A 122 6.10 11.06 1.00
N ALA A 123 5.87 9.87 0.40
CA ALA A 123 6.13 8.58 1.04
C ALA A 123 7.63 8.34 1.28
N LEU A 124 8.48 8.63 0.31
CA LEU A 124 9.93 8.46 0.45
C LEU A 124 10.56 9.50 1.37
N LYS A 125 10.01 10.72 1.40
CA LYS A 125 10.44 11.76 2.33
C LYS A 125 10.23 11.32 3.78
N ILE A 126 9.03 10.85 4.11
CA ILE A 126 8.74 10.29 5.45
C ILE A 126 9.64 9.08 5.73
N ALA A 127 9.76 8.15 4.79
CA ALA A 127 10.60 6.98 4.98
C ALA A 127 12.06 7.36 5.30
N LYS A 128 12.63 8.35 4.61
CA LYS A 128 13.98 8.85 4.91
C LYS A 128 14.09 9.57 6.27
N GLU A 129 13.02 10.23 6.73
CA GLU A 129 12.99 10.85 8.07
C GLU A 129 13.11 9.81 9.19
N VAL A 130 12.50 8.63 9.03
CA VAL A 130 12.46 7.57 10.08
C VAL A 130 13.33 6.34 9.81
N ASP A 131 13.85 6.19 8.61
CA ASP A 131 14.79 5.15 8.16
C ASP A 131 15.84 5.75 7.20
N PRO A 132 16.76 6.61 7.71
CA PRO A 132 17.72 7.32 6.85
C PRO A 132 18.66 6.39 6.07
N GLN A 133 18.90 5.19 6.59
CA GLN A 133 19.74 4.17 5.97
C GLN A 133 18.96 3.25 5.00
N GLY A 134 17.63 3.39 4.91
CA GLY A 134 16.78 2.60 4.03
C GLY A 134 16.80 1.09 4.34
N LEU A 135 16.98 0.71 5.60
CA LEU A 135 17.11 -0.69 6.05
C LEU A 135 15.77 -1.44 6.03
N ARG A 136 14.69 -0.74 6.33
CA ARG A 136 13.32 -1.28 6.49
C ARG A 136 12.34 -0.60 5.55
N THR A 137 12.82 0.05 4.51
CA THR A 137 12.01 0.68 3.47
C THR A 137 12.10 -0.12 2.17
N ILE A 138 10.95 -0.46 1.61
CA ILE A 138 10.79 -1.01 0.26
C ILE A 138 10.10 0.05 -0.59
N GLY A 139 10.73 0.45 -1.69
CA GLY A 139 10.09 1.35 -2.65
C GLY A 139 9.16 0.59 -3.59
N VAL A 140 7.93 1.06 -3.77
CA VAL A 140 6.99 0.51 -4.74
C VAL A 140 6.66 1.57 -5.77
N ILE A 141 6.94 1.27 -7.03
CA ILE A 141 6.67 2.18 -8.16
C ILE A 141 5.42 1.69 -8.89
N THR A 142 4.37 2.50 -8.86
CA THR A 142 3.08 2.19 -9.51
C THR A 142 2.93 2.99 -10.81
N LYS A 143 1.92 2.68 -11.63
CA LYS A 143 1.57 3.47 -12.84
C LYS A 143 2.70 3.60 -13.86
N LEU A 144 3.57 2.58 -13.97
CA LEU A 144 4.66 2.54 -14.95
C LEU A 144 4.16 2.54 -16.40
N ASP A 145 2.94 2.09 -16.61
CA ASP A 145 2.20 2.08 -17.88
C ASP A 145 1.68 3.47 -18.29
N LEU A 146 1.66 4.44 -17.37
CA LEU A 146 1.17 5.80 -17.58
C LEU A 146 2.29 6.84 -17.65
N MET A 147 3.54 6.41 -17.84
CA MET A 147 4.67 7.31 -18.07
C MET A 147 4.61 7.89 -19.48
N ASP A 148 5.12 9.11 -19.64
CA ASP A 148 5.16 9.79 -20.94
C ASP A 148 6.07 9.03 -21.91
N GLU A 149 5.67 8.97 -23.19
CA GLU A 149 6.48 8.33 -24.23
C GLU A 149 7.88 8.94 -24.28
N GLY A 150 8.90 8.09 -24.28
CA GLY A 150 10.31 8.50 -24.25
C GLY A 150 10.89 8.68 -22.84
N THR A 151 10.08 8.52 -21.79
CA THR A 151 10.55 8.47 -20.39
C THR A 151 10.45 7.05 -19.82
N ASP A 152 11.31 6.75 -18.84
CA ASP A 152 11.21 5.51 -18.07
C ASP A 152 11.72 5.71 -16.62
N ALA A 153 11.37 4.78 -15.75
CA ALA A 153 11.77 4.75 -14.33
C ALA A 153 12.94 3.78 -14.11
N ARG A 154 13.77 3.52 -15.13
CA ARG A 154 14.80 2.48 -15.05
C ARG A 154 15.80 2.75 -13.94
N ASP A 155 16.30 3.96 -13.82
CA ASP A 155 17.30 4.31 -12.79
C ASP A 155 16.73 4.19 -11.37
N ILE A 156 15.42 4.36 -11.21
CA ILE A 156 14.72 4.14 -9.94
C ILE A 156 14.65 2.64 -9.65
N LEU A 157 14.17 1.85 -10.61
CA LEU A 157 14.00 0.40 -10.47
C LEU A 157 15.34 -0.35 -10.36
N GLU A 158 16.41 0.19 -10.93
CA GLU A 158 17.79 -0.29 -10.75
C GLU A 158 18.44 0.22 -9.46
N ASN A 159 17.70 0.96 -8.62
CA ASN A 159 18.14 1.44 -7.32
C ASN A 159 19.33 2.42 -7.38
N LYS A 160 19.46 3.20 -8.47
CA LYS A 160 20.55 4.14 -8.70
C LYS A 160 20.24 5.56 -8.23
N LEU A 161 19.02 6.03 -8.45
CA LEU A 161 18.64 7.42 -8.19
C LEU A 161 18.51 7.74 -6.69
N LEU A 162 17.74 6.93 -5.96
CA LEU A 162 17.53 7.06 -4.51
C LEU A 162 17.73 5.69 -3.85
N PRO A 163 18.96 5.26 -3.54
CA PRO A 163 19.21 3.90 -3.11
C PRO A 163 18.50 3.52 -1.81
N LEU A 164 17.78 2.39 -1.83
CA LEU A 164 17.21 1.70 -0.66
C LEU A 164 17.87 0.33 -0.51
N ARG A 165 18.10 -0.14 0.72
CA ARG A 165 18.75 -1.44 0.96
C ARG A 165 17.91 -2.61 0.44
N ARG A 166 16.59 -2.47 0.44
CA ARG A 166 15.64 -3.46 -0.10
C ARG A 166 15.22 -3.18 -1.54
N GLY A 167 15.73 -2.10 -2.14
CA GLY A 167 15.47 -1.72 -3.52
C GLY A 167 14.04 -1.27 -3.81
N TYR A 168 13.71 -1.30 -5.11
CA TYR A 168 12.42 -0.87 -5.65
C TYR A 168 11.75 -2.01 -6.42
N ILE A 169 10.43 -2.07 -6.34
CA ILE A 169 9.59 -3.03 -7.06
C ILE A 169 8.53 -2.26 -7.84
N GLY A 170 8.54 -2.41 -9.16
CA GLY A 170 7.53 -1.89 -10.05
C GLY A 170 6.29 -2.76 -10.07
N VAL A 171 5.10 -2.16 -10.02
CA VAL A 171 3.82 -2.85 -10.16
C VAL A 171 2.92 -2.12 -11.16
N VAL A 172 2.11 -2.87 -11.90
CA VAL A 172 1.12 -2.33 -12.84
C VAL A 172 -0.25 -2.83 -12.41
N ASN A 173 -1.02 -1.90 -11.85
CA ASN A 173 -2.37 -2.18 -11.33
C ASN A 173 -3.42 -2.10 -12.44
N ARG A 174 -4.62 -2.61 -12.17
CA ARG A 174 -5.78 -2.44 -13.05
C ARG A 174 -6.08 -0.96 -13.27
N SER A 175 -6.33 -0.57 -14.51
CA SER A 175 -6.84 0.76 -14.85
C SER A 175 -8.27 0.95 -14.34
N GLN A 176 -8.76 2.20 -14.25
CA GLN A 176 -10.15 2.46 -13.86
C GLN A 176 -11.14 1.74 -14.79
N LYS A 177 -10.86 1.74 -16.11
CA LYS A 177 -11.65 1.02 -17.11
C LYS A 177 -11.66 -0.50 -16.88
N ASP A 178 -10.54 -1.08 -16.45
CA ASP A 178 -10.45 -2.49 -16.09
C ASP A 178 -11.27 -2.83 -14.83
N ILE A 179 -11.33 -1.91 -13.86
CA ILE A 179 -12.12 -2.04 -12.63
C ILE A 179 -13.61 -2.01 -12.99
N ASP A 180 -14.04 -1.03 -13.79
CA ASP A 180 -15.43 -0.88 -14.21
C ASP A 180 -15.88 -2.09 -15.06
N GLY A 181 -14.96 -2.65 -15.86
CA GLY A 181 -15.16 -3.87 -16.65
C GLY A 181 -15.03 -5.18 -15.87
N LYS A 182 -14.87 -5.14 -14.53
CA LYS A 182 -14.67 -6.31 -13.65
C LYS A 182 -13.60 -7.29 -14.14
N LYS A 183 -12.48 -6.77 -14.66
CA LYS A 183 -11.36 -7.59 -15.14
C LYS A 183 -10.84 -8.48 -14.03
N ASP A 184 -10.71 -9.76 -14.36
CA ASP A 184 -10.23 -10.80 -13.45
C ASP A 184 -8.79 -10.52 -12.99
N ILE A 185 -8.49 -10.91 -11.75
CA ILE A 185 -7.17 -10.73 -11.11
C ILE A 185 -6.11 -11.52 -11.88
N THR A 186 -6.43 -12.73 -12.36
CA THR A 186 -5.51 -13.56 -13.16
C THR A 186 -5.13 -12.86 -14.45
N ALA A 187 -6.10 -12.25 -15.13
CA ALA A 187 -5.87 -11.48 -16.35
C ALA A 187 -5.03 -10.22 -16.08
N ALA A 188 -5.23 -9.56 -14.94
CA ALA A 188 -4.41 -8.41 -14.54
C ALA A 188 -2.95 -8.81 -14.28
N MET A 189 -2.70 -9.91 -13.55
CA MET A 189 -1.35 -10.43 -13.31
C MET A 189 -0.65 -10.85 -14.61
N ALA A 190 -1.37 -11.48 -15.54
CA ALA A 190 -0.83 -11.83 -16.85
C ALA A 190 -0.46 -10.59 -17.68
N ALA A 191 -1.29 -9.54 -17.63
CA ALA A 191 -1.02 -8.27 -18.31
C ALA A 191 0.20 -7.55 -17.70
N GLU A 192 0.32 -7.51 -16.38
CA GLU A 192 1.48 -6.97 -15.67
C GLU A 192 2.77 -7.70 -16.07
N ARG A 193 2.73 -9.05 -16.05
CA ARG A 193 3.90 -9.85 -16.46
C ARG A 193 4.28 -9.58 -17.91
N LYS A 194 3.29 -9.49 -18.81
CA LYS A 194 3.52 -9.14 -20.22
C LYS A 194 4.18 -7.77 -20.35
N PHE A 195 3.69 -6.75 -19.64
CA PHE A 195 4.25 -5.40 -19.64
C PHE A 195 5.76 -5.42 -19.34
N PHE A 196 6.16 -6.04 -18.23
CA PHE A 196 7.58 -6.09 -17.86
C PHE A 196 8.42 -6.89 -18.84
N LEU A 197 7.89 -7.97 -19.44
CA LEU A 197 8.61 -8.77 -20.43
C LEU A 197 8.78 -8.07 -21.80
N THR A 198 7.83 -7.21 -22.17
CA THR A 198 7.84 -6.52 -23.47
C THR A 198 8.50 -5.15 -23.43
N HIS A 199 8.53 -4.47 -22.28
CA HIS A 199 9.05 -3.12 -22.17
C HIS A 199 10.59 -3.09 -22.33
N PRO A 200 11.14 -2.36 -23.32
CA PRO A 200 12.59 -2.36 -23.60
C PRO A 200 13.45 -2.00 -22.40
N SER A 201 13.04 -1.00 -21.60
CA SER A 201 13.78 -0.55 -20.42
C SER A 201 13.66 -1.44 -19.19
N TYR A 202 12.69 -2.36 -19.13
CA TYR A 202 12.41 -3.16 -17.91
C TYR A 202 12.52 -4.68 -18.11
N ARG A 203 12.67 -5.15 -19.36
CA ARG A 203 12.72 -6.58 -19.68
C ARG A 203 13.76 -7.36 -18.90
N HIS A 204 14.95 -6.81 -18.69
CA HIS A 204 16.00 -7.44 -17.89
C HIS A 204 15.70 -7.46 -16.38
N LEU A 205 14.73 -6.67 -15.93
CA LEU A 205 14.28 -6.62 -14.54
C LEU A 205 13.01 -7.45 -14.29
N ALA A 206 12.39 -8.01 -15.33
CA ALA A 206 11.05 -8.61 -15.25
C ALA A 206 10.89 -9.69 -14.18
N GLU A 207 11.95 -10.43 -13.83
CA GLU A 207 11.92 -11.43 -12.75
C GLU A 207 11.87 -10.85 -11.33
N ARG A 208 12.20 -9.56 -11.19
CA ARG A 208 12.24 -8.83 -9.91
C ARG A 208 11.16 -7.75 -9.85
N MET A 209 10.15 -7.84 -10.70
CA MET A 209 9.06 -6.87 -10.82
C MET A 209 7.70 -7.56 -10.74
N GLY A 210 6.67 -6.75 -10.53
CA GLY A 210 5.28 -7.17 -10.48
C GLY A 210 4.80 -7.57 -9.08
N THR A 211 3.48 -7.65 -8.97
CA THR A 211 2.74 -7.97 -7.75
C THR A 211 3.15 -9.32 -7.15
N PRO A 212 3.36 -10.41 -7.93
CA PRO A 212 3.81 -11.68 -7.36
C PRO A 212 5.20 -11.60 -6.70
N TYR A 213 6.11 -10.82 -7.29
CA TYR A 213 7.45 -10.63 -6.72
C TYR A 213 7.38 -9.77 -5.44
N LEU A 214 6.56 -8.71 -5.44
CA LEU A 214 6.31 -7.90 -4.25
C LEU A 214 5.78 -8.77 -3.09
N GLN A 215 4.78 -9.61 -3.34
CA GLN A 215 4.25 -10.54 -2.34
C GLN A 215 5.34 -11.48 -1.81
N LYS A 216 6.17 -12.05 -2.69
CA LYS A 216 7.30 -12.90 -2.30
C LYS A 216 8.29 -12.18 -1.37
N ILE A 217 8.64 -10.93 -1.68
CA ILE A 217 9.54 -10.13 -0.83
C ILE A 217 8.90 -9.81 0.51
N LEU A 218 7.63 -9.37 0.52
CA LEU A 218 6.91 -9.11 1.77
C LEU A 218 6.85 -10.36 2.66
N ASN A 219 6.72 -11.55 2.07
CA ASN A 219 6.77 -12.82 2.81
C ASN A 219 8.14 -13.10 3.41
N GLN A 220 9.21 -12.96 2.64
CA GLN A 220 10.56 -13.20 3.13
C GLN A 220 10.90 -12.29 4.31
N VAL A 221 10.40 -11.05 4.29
CA VAL A 221 10.62 -10.09 5.37
C VAL A 221 9.69 -10.32 6.56
N GLY A 222 8.41 -10.65 6.31
CA GLY A 222 7.45 -10.95 7.38
C GLY A 222 7.75 -12.25 8.14
N CYS A 223 8.47 -13.20 7.52
CA CYS A 223 8.94 -14.42 8.17
C CYS A 223 10.21 -14.24 9.03
N PHE A 224 10.82 -13.04 9.06
CA PHE A 224 11.89 -12.75 10.04
C PHE A 224 11.26 -12.59 11.43
N ASN A 225 11.08 -13.73 12.09
CA ASN A 225 10.66 -13.86 13.47
C ASN A 225 11.75 -13.29 14.38
N PRO A 226 11.44 -12.42 15.37
CA PRO A 226 12.43 -11.82 16.27
C PRO A 226 13.05 -12.79 17.32
N ASN A 227 12.98 -14.11 17.08
CA ASN A 227 13.53 -15.15 17.96
C ASN A 227 14.75 -15.88 17.36
N SER A 228 15.57 -15.17 16.57
CA SER A 228 16.91 -15.63 16.16
C SER A 228 17.94 -14.59 16.53
#